data_AF-A0A9W2UP54-F1
#
_entry.id   AF-A0A9W2UP54-F1
#
_cell.length_a   1.000
_cell.length_b   1.000
_cell.length_c   1.000
_cell.angle_alpha   90.00
_cell.angle_beta   90.00
_cell.angle_gamma   90.00
#
_symmetry.space_group_name_H-M   'P 1'
#
loop_
_entity.id
_entity.type
_entity.pdbx_description
1 polymer ?
#
loop_
_entity_poly.entity_id
_entity_poly.type
_entity_poly.pdbx_seq_one_letter_code
_entity_poly.pdbx_strand_id
1 'polypeptide(L)'
;MSPCFGHHSSPTPEAACAPTQAVRREPARRTPTRPPALAASQALPQTALGAGRRAGLALEPAAHVRFCLDNRLSSTASAYKIGQLYMISKHSHEQSDRGEGVEVVQNEPFEDPHHGNGQFTEKRVYLNSKLPSWARAVVPKIFYVTEKAWNYYPYTITGKSCSFLPKFSIHIETKYEDNKGSNDRIFDNEAKDLEREVCFIDIACDEIPERYYKESEDPKHFKSEKTGRGQLREGWRDSHQPIMCSYKLVTVKFEVWGLQTRVEQFVHKVVRDILLIGHRQAFAWVDEWYDMTMDDVREYEKNMHEQTNIKVCNQHSSTVDDIESHAQTST
;
A
#
# COMPACT_ATOMS: atom_id res chain seq x y z
N MET A 1 52.39 -22.64 24.02
CA MET A 1 52.59 -24.11 24.04
C MET A 1 51.99 -24.67 22.76
N SER A 2 52.81 -25.23 21.87
CA SER A 2 52.38 -26.28 20.91
C SER A 2 52.38 -27.63 21.66
N PRO A 3 51.77 -28.74 21.17
CA PRO A 3 51.88 -29.34 19.83
C PRO A 3 50.51 -29.52 19.12
N CYS A 4 50.29 -30.10 17.93
CA CYS A 4 51.02 -30.41 16.69
C CYS A 4 50.41 -31.70 16.07
N PHE A 5 50.12 -31.67 14.75
CA PHE A 5 50.05 -32.79 13.77
C PHE A 5 48.98 -33.92 13.94
N GLY A 6 48.45 -34.54 12.86
CA GLY A 6 48.53 -34.27 11.41
C GLY A 6 48.28 -35.52 10.52
N HIS A 7 47.80 -35.32 9.28
CA HIS A 7 47.91 -36.25 8.11
C HIS A 7 47.22 -37.65 8.16
N HIS A 8 46.92 -38.39 7.08
CA HIS A 8 46.69 -38.15 5.63
C HIS A 8 45.96 -39.40 5.02
N SER A 9 45.67 -39.37 3.70
CA SER A 9 45.55 -40.51 2.75
C SER A 9 44.19 -41.14 2.41
N SER A 10 43.87 -41.11 1.10
CA SER A 10 43.04 -42.09 0.34
C SER A 10 43.94 -43.27 -0.13
N PRO A 11 43.48 -44.39 -0.77
CA PRO A 11 42.71 -44.41 -2.04
C PRO A 11 41.70 -45.59 -2.25
N THR A 12 41.10 -45.64 -3.46
CA THR A 12 40.25 -46.66 -4.12
C THR A 12 41.05 -47.93 -4.59
N PRO A 13 40.46 -49.11 -4.96
CA PRO A 13 39.64 -49.32 -6.19
C PRO A 13 38.65 -50.56 -6.28
N GLU A 14 37.97 -50.69 -7.45
CA GLU A 14 37.38 -51.92 -8.09
C GLU A 14 36.30 -52.78 -7.35
N ALA A 15 35.50 -53.70 -7.96
CA ALA A 15 34.84 -53.81 -9.29
C ALA A 15 33.86 -55.02 -9.31
N ALA A 16 33.04 -55.12 -10.39
CA ALA A 16 32.47 -56.35 -11.00
C ALA A 16 31.05 -56.90 -10.67
N CYS A 17 30.37 -57.24 -11.79
CA CYS A 17 29.53 -58.41 -12.09
C CYS A 17 27.98 -58.35 -12.07
N ALA A 18 27.41 -58.89 -13.16
CA ALA A 18 25.98 -59.16 -13.40
C ALA A 18 25.78 -60.65 -13.77
N PRO A 19 24.56 -61.20 -13.68
CA PRO A 19 23.88 -61.76 -14.88
C PRO A 19 22.33 -61.68 -14.80
N THR A 20 21.47 -62.30 -15.65
CA THR A 20 21.34 -62.37 -17.12
C THR A 20 19.94 -62.92 -17.46
N GLN A 21 19.22 -62.26 -18.39
CA GLN A 21 18.11 -62.67 -19.29
C GLN A 21 17.19 -63.90 -19.01
N ALA A 22 15.86 -63.72 -19.23
CA ALA A 22 14.88 -64.75 -19.66
C ALA A 22 13.77 -64.12 -20.57
N VAL A 23 12.85 -64.88 -21.20
CA VAL A 23 12.13 -64.44 -22.45
C VAL A 23 10.71 -65.03 -22.73
N ARG A 24 9.80 -64.25 -23.41
CA ARG A 24 8.50 -64.61 -24.10
C ARG A 24 7.27 -65.00 -23.22
N ARG A 25 6.00 -64.51 -23.43
CA ARG A 25 5.01 -64.49 -24.56
C ARG A 25 4.41 -65.90 -24.86
N GLU A 26 3.13 -66.18 -25.16
CA GLU A 26 1.82 -65.49 -25.41
C GLU A 26 0.69 -66.60 -25.55
N PRO A 27 -0.62 -66.42 -25.92
CA PRO A 27 -1.64 -65.34 -25.74
C PRO A 27 -3.13 -65.79 -25.40
N ALA A 28 -4.01 -64.82 -25.07
CA ALA A 28 -5.47 -64.67 -25.38
C ALA A 28 -6.62 -65.68 -24.99
N ARG A 29 -7.71 -65.14 -24.39
CA ARG A 29 -9.14 -65.45 -24.72
C ARG A 29 -10.13 -64.31 -24.37
N ARG A 30 -11.40 -64.43 -24.78
CA ARG A 30 -12.35 -63.33 -25.15
C ARG A 30 -13.27 -62.78 -24.04
N THR A 31 -13.81 -61.57 -24.30
CA THR A 31 -14.76 -60.72 -23.56
C THR A 31 -16.23 -61.23 -23.52
N PRO A 32 -17.12 -60.66 -22.66
CA PRO A 32 -18.06 -59.63 -23.16
C PRO A 32 -18.45 -58.46 -22.19
N THR A 33 -18.25 -57.23 -22.70
CA THR A 33 -19.08 -55.99 -22.60
C THR A 33 -20.12 -55.72 -21.49
N ARG A 34 -20.00 -54.53 -20.85
CA ARG A 34 -21.08 -53.54 -20.58
C ARG A 34 -20.50 -52.09 -20.74
N PRO A 35 -21.28 -51.00 -20.78
CA PRO A 35 -21.02 -49.87 -21.69
C PRO A 35 -20.13 -48.75 -21.10
N PRO A 36 -19.62 -47.81 -21.94
CA PRO A 36 -18.63 -46.82 -21.53
C PRO A 36 -19.25 -45.63 -20.78
N ALA A 37 -18.51 -45.12 -19.79
CA ALA A 37 -18.69 -43.77 -19.28
C ALA A 37 -18.15 -42.76 -20.31
N LEU A 38 -18.94 -41.74 -20.68
CA LEU A 38 -18.49 -40.71 -21.61
C LEU A 38 -17.42 -39.81 -20.96
N ALA A 39 -16.18 -39.96 -21.41
CA ALA A 39 -15.23 -38.86 -21.43
C ALA A 39 -15.46 -38.07 -22.72
N ALA A 40 -16.22 -36.98 -22.64
CA ALA A 40 -16.44 -36.07 -23.76
C ALA A 40 -15.55 -34.83 -23.61
N SER A 41 -14.31 -34.92 -24.13
CA SER A 41 -13.52 -33.74 -24.44
C SER A 41 -14.27 -32.91 -25.49
N GLN A 42 -14.64 -31.67 -25.15
CA GLN A 42 -15.10 -30.69 -26.13
C GLN A 42 -13.97 -29.69 -26.41
N ALA A 43 -13.11 -30.07 -27.35
CA ALA A 43 -12.32 -29.10 -28.08
C ALA A 43 -13.26 -28.27 -28.98
N LEU A 44 -13.28 -26.96 -28.82
CA LEU A 44 -13.92 -26.05 -29.77
C LEU A 44 -13.01 -25.86 -31.00
N PRO A 45 -13.58 -25.69 -32.20
CA PRO A 45 -12.84 -25.84 -33.45
C PRO A 45 -11.91 -24.65 -33.75
N GLN A 46 -10.69 -24.96 -34.20
CA GLN A 46 -9.85 -23.99 -34.91
C GLN A 46 -10.06 -24.11 -36.41
N THR A 47 -10.53 -23.03 -37.05
CA THR A 47 -10.31 -22.61 -38.45
C THR A 47 -11.19 -21.37 -38.68
N ALA A 48 -10.80 -20.33 -39.40
CA ALA A 48 -9.47 -19.79 -39.71
C ALA A 48 -9.68 -18.34 -40.16
N LEU A 49 -8.80 -17.40 -39.77
CA LEU A 49 -8.50 -16.16 -40.50
C LEU A 49 -7.35 -15.43 -39.80
N GLY A 50 -6.36 -14.99 -40.56
CA GLY A 50 -5.09 -14.54 -40.02
C GLY A 50 -5.04 -13.07 -39.65
N ALA A 51 -4.40 -12.77 -38.52
CA ALA A 51 -3.55 -11.60 -38.36
C ALA A 51 -2.61 -11.87 -37.17
N GLY A 52 -1.30 -11.87 -37.40
CA GLY A 52 -0.31 -12.06 -36.34
C GLY A 52 -0.27 -10.86 -35.40
N ARG A 53 -1.14 -10.83 -34.38
CA ARG A 53 -0.93 -9.96 -33.22
C ARG A 53 0.10 -10.61 -32.32
N ARG A 54 1.29 -10.01 -32.23
CA ARG A 54 2.16 -10.19 -31.06
C ARG A 54 1.29 -10.00 -29.83
N ALA A 55 1.36 -10.93 -28.88
CA ALA A 55 0.92 -10.65 -27.52
C ALA A 55 1.83 -9.55 -26.99
N GLY A 56 1.34 -8.31 -27.03
CA GLY A 56 1.89 -7.27 -26.19
C GLY A 56 1.66 -7.71 -24.75
N LEU A 57 2.75 -7.93 -24.00
CA LEU A 57 2.68 -7.91 -22.55
C LEU A 57 1.96 -6.62 -22.17
N ALA A 58 0.92 -6.73 -21.34
CA ALA A 58 0.29 -5.53 -20.80
C ALA A 58 1.36 -4.77 -20.02
N LEU A 59 1.68 -3.56 -20.47
CA LEU A 59 2.60 -2.66 -19.78
C LEU A 59 1.97 -2.34 -18.42
N GLU A 60 2.64 -2.75 -17.34
CA GLU A 60 2.23 -2.50 -15.96
C GLU A 60 2.27 -0.98 -15.72
N PRO A 61 1.12 -0.29 -15.57
CA PRO A 61 1.11 1.17 -15.54
C PRO A 61 1.51 1.66 -14.15
N ALA A 62 2.76 2.09 -13.99
CA ALA A 62 3.15 2.85 -12.81
C ALA A 62 2.61 4.28 -12.92
N ALA A 63 1.99 4.79 -11.86
CA ALA A 63 1.56 6.18 -11.80
C ALA A 63 2.59 7.01 -11.02
N HIS A 64 3.15 8.03 -11.67
CA HIS A 64 4.00 9.02 -11.03
C HIS A 64 3.11 10.18 -10.55
N VAL A 65 2.61 10.07 -9.32
CA VAL A 65 1.81 11.12 -8.68
C VAL A 65 2.74 12.22 -8.17
N ARG A 66 2.51 13.45 -8.61
CA ARG A 66 3.25 14.63 -8.16
C ARG A 66 2.36 15.54 -7.35
N PHE A 67 2.88 15.95 -6.21
CA PHE A 67 2.12 16.61 -5.20
C PHE A 67 2.91 17.82 -4.67
N CYS A 68 2.46 19.03 -4.96
CA CYS A 68 3.12 20.25 -4.48
C CYS A 68 2.45 20.77 -3.21
N LEU A 69 3.23 21.02 -2.17
CA LEU A 69 2.85 21.85 -1.03
C LEU A 69 3.55 23.19 -1.14
N ASP A 70 2.86 24.24 -0.73
CA ASP A 70 3.53 25.46 -0.34
C ASP A 70 4.44 25.16 0.88
N ASN A 71 5.76 25.39 0.81
CA ASN A 71 6.77 24.89 1.79
C ASN A 71 7.56 25.95 2.59
N ARG A 72 6.94 27.07 2.98
CA ARG A 72 7.32 27.77 4.24
C ARG A 72 6.60 27.15 5.44
N LEU A 73 6.41 25.82 5.41
CA LEU A 73 6.04 24.99 6.56
C LEU A 73 7.29 24.76 7.45
N SER A 74 7.92 25.88 7.80
CA SER A 74 9.31 26.05 8.25
C SER A 74 10.41 25.68 7.24
N SER A 75 11.46 26.50 7.22
CA SER A 75 12.58 26.49 6.27
C SER A 75 13.61 25.38 6.55
N THR A 76 13.18 24.24 7.07
CA THR A 76 14.03 23.11 7.41
C THR A 76 13.33 21.79 7.11
N ALA A 77 14.09 20.82 6.60
CA ALA A 77 13.57 19.47 6.35
C ALA A 77 13.02 18.79 7.64
N SER A 78 13.40 19.29 8.83
CA SER A 78 12.87 18.83 10.12
C SER A 78 11.40 19.14 10.34
N ALA A 79 10.89 20.28 9.86
CA ALA A 79 9.52 20.70 10.18
C ALA A 79 8.47 19.97 9.34
N TYR A 80 8.75 19.70 8.06
CA TYR A 80 7.89 18.82 7.26
C TYR A 80 7.83 17.40 7.86
N LYS A 81 8.91 16.89 8.47
CA LYS A 81 8.91 15.61 9.19
C LYS A 81 7.96 15.63 10.40
N ILE A 82 7.92 16.74 11.14
CA ILE A 82 6.98 16.94 12.26
C ILE A 82 5.54 16.97 11.73
N GLY A 83 5.24 17.84 10.77
CA GLY A 83 3.93 17.91 10.14
C GLY A 83 3.47 16.57 9.57
N GLN A 84 4.36 15.83 8.90
CA GLN A 84 4.07 14.49 8.38
C GLN A 84 3.58 13.52 9.46
N LEU A 85 4.28 13.43 10.60
CA LEU A 85 3.89 12.54 11.69
C LEU A 85 2.54 12.95 12.27
N TYR A 86 2.35 14.25 12.58
CA TYR A 86 1.08 14.79 13.05
C TYR A 86 -0.08 14.48 12.10
N MET A 87 0.08 14.81 10.82
CA MET A 87 -0.95 14.71 9.79
C MET A 87 -1.32 13.26 9.52
N ILE A 88 -0.36 12.33 9.49
CA ILE A 88 -0.62 10.89 9.36
C ILE A 88 -1.41 10.38 10.57
N SER A 89 -1.02 10.74 11.79
CA SER A 89 -1.70 10.30 13.01
C SER A 89 -3.13 10.83 13.10
N LYS A 90 -3.33 12.14 12.90
CA LYS A 90 -4.66 12.77 12.93
C LYS A 90 -5.57 12.26 11.82
N HIS A 91 -5.07 12.18 10.58
CA HIS A 91 -5.83 11.63 9.45
C HIS A 91 -6.23 10.17 9.69
N SER A 92 -5.33 9.34 10.23
CA SER A 92 -5.64 7.95 10.58
C SER A 92 -6.80 7.88 11.59
N HIS A 93 -6.82 8.77 12.60
CA HIS A 93 -7.89 8.81 13.58
C HIS A 93 -9.23 9.30 13.02
N GLU A 94 -9.23 10.40 12.27
CA GLU A 94 -10.44 10.94 11.61
C GLU A 94 -11.05 9.95 10.62
N GLN A 95 -10.20 9.19 9.92
CA GLN A 95 -10.62 8.17 8.96
C GLN A 95 -10.95 6.81 9.58
N SER A 96 -10.90 6.68 10.91
CA SER A 96 -11.22 5.43 11.61
C SER A 96 -12.51 5.54 12.43
N ASP A 97 -13.21 4.42 12.56
CA ASP A 97 -14.44 4.25 13.33
C ASP A 97 -14.54 2.78 13.83
N ARG A 98 -15.61 2.41 14.52
CA ARG A 98 -15.77 1.05 15.10
C ARG A 98 -15.70 -0.04 14.03
N GLY A 99 -14.58 -0.78 14.01
CA GLY A 99 -14.32 -1.84 13.03
C GLY A 99 -13.94 -1.38 11.62
N GLU A 100 -13.62 -0.10 11.41
CA GLU A 100 -13.17 0.43 10.12
C GLU A 100 -12.03 1.46 10.28
N GLY A 101 -11.10 1.51 9.32
CA GLY A 101 -9.96 2.43 9.36
C GLY A 101 -8.65 1.72 9.73
N VAL A 102 -7.81 2.38 10.52
CA VAL A 102 -6.38 2.08 10.67
C VAL A 102 -6.06 1.56 12.06
N GLU A 103 -5.66 0.30 12.17
CA GLU A 103 -5.01 -0.27 13.36
C GLU A 103 -3.49 -0.19 13.16
N VAL A 104 -2.76 0.44 14.08
CA VAL A 104 -1.30 0.44 14.11
C VAL A 104 -0.83 -0.77 14.90
N VAL A 105 -0.14 -1.70 14.22
CA VAL A 105 0.33 -2.97 14.78
C VAL A 105 1.76 -2.84 15.32
N GLN A 106 2.62 -2.10 14.61
CA GLN A 106 4.01 -1.89 14.98
C GLN A 106 4.45 -0.48 14.58
N ASN A 107 5.26 0.18 15.43
CA ASN A 107 5.90 1.46 15.14
C ASN A 107 7.22 1.52 15.92
N GLU A 108 8.35 1.35 15.24
CA GLU A 108 9.66 1.23 15.88
C GLU A 108 10.80 1.85 15.04
N PRO A 109 11.91 2.25 15.66
CA PRO A 109 13.12 2.64 14.93
C PRO A 109 13.63 1.47 14.07
N PHE A 110 14.15 1.78 12.88
CA PHE A 110 14.73 0.80 11.97
C PHE A 110 16.03 1.37 11.38
N GLU A 111 17.08 0.54 11.28
CA GLU A 111 18.35 0.92 10.66
C GLU A 111 18.54 0.13 9.35
N ASP A 112 18.75 0.84 8.24
CA ASP A 112 18.98 0.25 6.92
C ASP A 112 20.44 0.45 6.47
N PRO A 113 21.11 -0.59 5.91
CA PRO A 113 22.50 -0.49 5.46
C PRO A 113 22.79 0.57 4.38
N HIS A 114 21.78 1.00 3.62
CA HIS A 114 21.92 1.95 2.51
C HIS A 114 21.25 3.31 2.81
N HIS A 115 20.15 3.30 3.56
CA HIS A 115 19.37 4.50 3.89
C HIS A 115 19.57 5.03 5.32
N GLY A 116 20.26 4.27 6.18
CA GLY A 116 20.56 4.65 7.56
C GLY A 116 19.35 4.60 8.48
N ASN A 117 19.32 5.50 9.47
CA ASN A 117 18.28 5.54 10.49
C ASN A 117 16.92 5.98 9.93
N GLY A 118 15.89 5.19 10.22
CA GLY A 118 14.50 5.45 9.86
C GLY A 118 13.51 4.92 10.89
N GLN A 119 12.24 4.85 10.47
CA GLN A 119 11.14 4.27 11.26
C GLN A 119 10.47 3.16 10.44
N PHE A 120 10.25 2.00 11.04
CA PHE A 120 9.36 0.98 10.51
C PHE A 120 7.96 1.12 11.13
N THR A 121 6.91 1.03 10.30
CA THR A 121 5.53 0.90 10.78
C THR A 121 4.80 -0.22 10.05
N GLU A 122 4.05 -1.03 10.80
CA GLU A 122 3.05 -1.95 10.25
C GLU A 122 1.65 -1.55 10.72
N LYS A 123 0.71 -1.52 9.78
CA LYS A 123 -0.69 -1.15 10.01
C LYS A 123 -1.62 -2.13 9.31
N ARG A 124 -2.81 -2.34 9.86
CA ARG A 124 -3.93 -3.03 9.21
C ARG A 124 -5.00 -2.00 8.88
N VAL A 125 -5.43 -1.97 7.63
CA VAL A 125 -6.45 -1.04 7.15
C VAL A 125 -7.71 -1.80 6.78
N TYR A 126 -8.74 -1.62 7.59
CA TYR A 126 -10.09 -2.18 7.42
C TYR A 126 -10.91 -1.21 6.56
N LEU A 127 -11.51 -1.69 5.47
CA LEU A 127 -12.12 -0.85 4.41
C LEU A 127 -13.53 -1.30 3.99
N ASN A 128 -14.21 -2.07 4.86
CA ASN A 128 -15.46 -2.77 4.53
C ASN A 128 -16.59 -1.86 4.02
N SER A 129 -16.80 -0.68 4.61
CA SER A 129 -17.84 0.26 4.18
C SER A 129 -17.33 1.21 3.09
N LYS A 130 -16.03 1.54 3.13
CA LYS A 130 -15.34 2.40 2.15
C LYS A 130 -15.17 1.76 0.75
N LEU A 131 -15.31 0.45 0.61
CA LEU A 131 -15.31 -0.22 -0.70
C LEU A 131 -16.57 0.12 -1.55
N PRO A 132 -16.43 0.36 -2.87
CA PRO A 132 -17.57 0.53 -3.76
C PRO A 132 -18.39 -0.76 -3.84
N SER A 133 -19.70 -0.64 -4.13
CA SER A 133 -20.64 -1.76 -4.07
C SER A 133 -20.25 -2.97 -4.95
N TRP A 134 -19.58 -2.76 -6.08
CA TRP A 134 -19.08 -3.86 -6.92
C TRP A 134 -17.92 -4.64 -6.26
N ALA A 135 -17.08 -3.98 -5.47
CA ALA A 135 -15.98 -4.63 -4.76
C ALA A 135 -16.49 -5.36 -3.52
N ARG A 136 -17.44 -4.75 -2.78
CA ARG A 136 -18.11 -5.40 -1.64
C ARG A 136 -18.87 -6.68 -2.02
N ALA A 137 -19.22 -6.87 -3.29
CA ALA A 137 -19.87 -8.08 -3.77
C ALA A 137 -18.91 -9.27 -3.98
N VAL A 138 -17.59 -9.04 -4.02
CA VAL A 138 -16.58 -10.09 -4.34
C VAL A 138 -15.48 -10.24 -3.28
N VAL A 139 -15.35 -9.28 -2.36
CA VAL A 139 -14.41 -9.31 -1.23
C VAL A 139 -15.12 -9.88 0.01
N PRO A 140 -14.51 -10.78 0.81
CA PRO A 140 -15.15 -11.33 2.00
C PRO A 140 -15.38 -10.26 3.07
N LYS A 141 -16.37 -10.49 3.94
CA LYS A 141 -16.74 -9.58 5.04
C LYS A 141 -15.63 -9.32 6.07
N ILE A 142 -14.57 -10.12 6.09
CA ILE A 142 -13.43 -9.94 6.98
C ILE A 142 -12.18 -9.96 6.10
N PHE A 143 -11.71 -8.77 5.72
CA PHE A 143 -10.44 -8.57 5.06
C PHE A 143 -9.80 -7.28 5.58
N TYR A 144 -8.49 -7.16 5.43
CA TYR A 144 -7.75 -5.95 5.67
C TYR A 144 -6.62 -5.82 4.65
N VAL A 145 -6.15 -4.59 4.46
CA VAL A 145 -4.90 -4.31 3.76
C VAL A 145 -3.81 -4.16 4.81
N THR A 146 -2.79 -5.00 4.78
CA THR A 146 -1.57 -4.78 5.56
C THR A 146 -0.75 -3.71 4.84
N GLU A 147 -0.42 -2.63 5.54
CA GLU A 147 0.52 -1.60 5.11
C GLU A 147 1.80 -1.75 5.94
N LYS A 148 2.94 -1.91 5.26
CA LYS A 148 4.28 -1.86 5.85
C LYS A 148 5.03 -0.69 5.24
N ALA A 149 5.55 0.21 6.07
CA ALA A 149 6.27 1.40 5.63
C ALA A 149 7.61 1.54 6.33
N TRP A 150 8.61 1.99 5.58
CA TRP A 150 9.95 2.31 6.05
C TRP A 150 10.23 3.78 5.71
N ASN A 151 10.35 4.62 6.73
CA ASN A 151 10.53 6.06 6.58
C ASN A 151 11.98 6.46 6.92
N TYR A 152 12.79 6.66 5.87
CA TYR A 152 14.17 7.15 5.88
C TYR A 152 14.21 8.60 5.40
N TYR A 153 13.30 9.44 5.92
CA TYR A 153 13.06 10.80 5.43
C TYR A 153 14.37 11.55 5.06
N PRO A 154 14.55 12.01 3.81
CA PRO A 154 13.52 12.32 2.80
C PRO A 154 13.13 11.18 1.84
N TYR A 155 13.44 9.92 2.13
CA TYR A 155 12.96 8.77 1.35
C TYR A 155 11.97 7.92 2.16
N THR A 156 10.92 7.40 1.51
CA THR A 156 9.94 6.52 2.18
C THR A 156 9.50 5.42 1.23
N ILE A 157 9.56 4.17 1.68
CA ILE A 157 9.01 3.00 0.98
C ILE A 157 7.73 2.57 1.70
N THR A 158 6.68 2.21 0.96
CA THR A 158 5.42 1.69 1.53
C THR A 158 4.88 0.57 0.66
N GLY A 159 4.92 -0.65 1.17
CA GLY A 159 4.30 -1.82 0.56
C GLY A 159 2.94 -2.11 1.20
N LYS A 160 1.93 -2.40 0.38
CA LYS A 160 0.60 -2.82 0.82
C LYS A 160 0.22 -4.15 0.18
N SER A 161 -0.34 -5.06 0.97
CA SER A 161 -0.87 -6.36 0.51
C SER A 161 -2.26 -6.59 1.10
N CYS A 162 -3.09 -7.39 0.42
CA CYS A 162 -4.45 -7.69 0.88
C CYS A 162 -4.49 -9.08 1.54
N SER A 163 -5.10 -9.18 2.72
CA SER A 163 -5.23 -10.43 3.48
C SER A 163 -5.98 -11.54 2.74
N PHE A 164 -6.79 -11.18 1.73
CA PHE A 164 -7.59 -12.11 0.92
C PHE A 164 -7.05 -12.32 -0.51
N LEU A 165 -6.20 -11.42 -1.01
CA LEU A 165 -5.73 -11.43 -2.40
C LEU A 165 -4.19 -11.46 -2.42
N PRO A 166 -3.56 -12.66 -2.36
CA PRO A 166 -2.11 -12.78 -2.19
C PRO A 166 -1.26 -12.16 -3.31
N LYS A 167 -1.85 -12.01 -4.50
CA LYS A 167 -1.24 -11.39 -5.70
C LYS A 167 -1.60 -9.92 -5.88
N PHE A 168 -2.37 -9.33 -4.96
CA PHE A 168 -2.63 -7.90 -4.95
C PHE A 168 -1.54 -7.18 -4.15
N SER A 169 -0.90 -6.19 -4.77
CA SER A 169 -0.01 -5.29 -4.07
C SER A 169 -0.14 -3.84 -4.54
N ILE A 170 0.15 -2.92 -3.62
CA ILE A 170 0.44 -1.52 -3.93
C ILE A 170 1.84 -1.24 -3.37
N HIS A 171 2.76 -0.79 -4.21
CA HIS A 171 4.07 -0.30 -3.81
C HIS A 171 4.13 1.20 -4.04
N ILE A 172 4.52 1.95 -3.02
CA ILE A 172 4.65 3.41 -3.08
C ILE A 172 6.04 3.81 -2.61
N GLU A 173 6.78 4.49 -3.47
CA GLU A 173 8.01 5.17 -3.10
C GLU A 173 7.77 6.67 -3.06
N THR A 174 8.25 7.34 -2.02
CA THR A 174 8.13 8.78 -1.85
C THR A 174 9.49 9.44 -1.71
N LYS A 175 9.70 10.52 -2.47
CA LYS A 175 10.84 11.43 -2.37
C LYS A 175 10.32 12.86 -2.24
N TYR A 176 11.12 13.78 -1.72
CA TYR A 176 10.74 15.19 -1.55
C TYR A 176 11.84 16.13 -2.07
N GLU A 177 11.46 17.21 -2.75
CA GLU A 177 12.37 18.26 -3.20
C GLU A 177 11.72 19.66 -3.07
N ASP A 178 12.52 20.69 -2.82
CA ASP A 178 12.07 22.09 -2.75
C ASP A 178 11.88 22.71 -4.15
N ASN A 179 10.90 22.18 -4.89
CA ASN A 179 10.51 22.67 -6.20
C ASN A 179 9.00 22.46 -6.49
N LYS A 180 8.57 22.92 -7.67
CA LYS A 180 7.16 22.94 -8.10
C LYS A 180 6.73 21.67 -8.85
N GLY A 181 7.29 20.50 -8.52
CA GLY A 181 7.00 19.25 -9.22
C GLY A 181 7.69 19.09 -10.58
N SER A 182 8.79 19.82 -10.79
CA SER A 182 9.51 19.95 -12.06
C SER A 182 10.56 18.87 -12.35
N ASN A 183 10.82 17.94 -11.43
CA ASN A 183 11.80 16.87 -11.63
C ASN A 183 11.15 15.61 -12.21
N ASP A 184 11.22 15.46 -13.54
CA ASP A 184 10.72 14.27 -14.24
C ASP A 184 11.53 13.00 -13.92
N ARG A 185 12.79 13.16 -13.49
CA ARG A 185 13.81 12.09 -13.39
C ARG A 185 14.01 11.52 -11.99
N ILE A 186 13.24 12.01 -11.01
CA ILE A 186 13.44 11.67 -9.58
C ILE A 186 13.32 10.17 -9.27
N PHE A 187 12.67 9.39 -10.14
CA PHE A 187 12.51 7.93 -10.05
C PHE A 187 13.14 7.15 -11.22
N ASP A 188 14.15 7.72 -11.90
CA ASP A 188 14.77 7.06 -13.08
C ASP A 188 15.65 5.86 -12.72
N ASN A 189 16.01 5.68 -11.44
CA ASN A 189 16.70 4.47 -10.97
C ASN A 189 15.72 3.34 -10.67
N GLU A 190 14.55 3.67 -10.11
CA GLU A 190 13.58 2.70 -9.58
C GLU A 190 12.50 2.31 -10.60
N ALA A 191 12.21 3.18 -11.57
CA ALA A 191 11.18 2.98 -12.60
C ALA A 191 11.72 3.14 -14.04
N LYS A 192 13.00 2.83 -14.25
CA LYS A 192 13.71 3.07 -15.53
C LYS A 192 13.01 2.47 -16.76
N ASP A 193 12.46 1.27 -16.61
CA ASP A 193 11.87 0.46 -17.69
C ASP A 193 10.33 0.44 -17.63
N LEU A 194 9.72 1.35 -16.87
CA LEU A 194 8.25 1.45 -16.71
C LEU A 194 7.71 2.67 -17.48
N GLU A 195 6.62 2.47 -18.23
CA GLU A 195 5.80 3.59 -18.69
C GLU A 195 5.09 4.23 -17.48
N ARG A 196 5.14 5.57 -17.41
CA ARG A 196 4.71 6.35 -16.25
C ARG A 196 3.70 7.41 -16.66
N GLU A 197 2.47 7.33 -16.14
CA GLU A 197 1.53 8.45 -16.20
C GLU A 197 1.87 9.47 -15.12
N VAL A 198 2.05 10.74 -15.48
CA VAL A 198 2.31 11.82 -14.52
C VAL A 198 1.01 12.48 -14.11
N CYS A 199 0.62 12.31 -12.85
CA CYS A 199 -0.61 12.90 -12.30
C CYS A 199 -0.26 14.02 -11.31
N PHE A 200 -0.53 15.27 -11.68
CA PHE A 200 -0.43 16.39 -10.75
C PHE A 200 -1.70 16.48 -9.89
N ILE A 201 -1.53 16.68 -8.58
CA ILE A 201 -2.61 16.96 -7.63
C ILE A 201 -2.59 18.44 -7.26
N ASP A 202 -3.75 19.10 -7.31
CA ASP A 202 -3.96 20.48 -6.84
C ASP A 202 -4.86 20.53 -5.62
N ILE A 203 -4.28 20.82 -4.45
CA ILE A 203 -5.04 20.92 -3.20
C ILE A 203 -6.11 22.02 -3.21
N ALA A 204 -5.94 23.06 -4.02
CA ALA A 204 -6.91 24.15 -4.12
C ALA A 204 -7.95 23.87 -5.23
N CYS A 205 -7.51 23.34 -6.38
CA CYS A 205 -8.33 23.28 -7.59
C CYS A 205 -9.02 21.93 -7.83
N ASP A 206 -8.44 20.81 -7.38
CA ASP A 206 -9.03 19.50 -7.63
C ASP A 206 -10.28 19.26 -6.77
N GLU A 207 -11.29 18.64 -7.36
CA GLU A 207 -12.52 18.26 -6.67
C GLU A 207 -12.28 17.07 -5.71
N ILE A 208 -12.90 17.14 -4.53
CA ILE A 208 -13.04 16.02 -3.60
C ILE A 208 -14.51 15.60 -3.50
N PRO A 209 -14.83 14.34 -3.19
CA PRO A 209 -16.21 13.93 -2.93
C PRO A 209 -16.83 14.70 -1.76
N GLU A 210 -18.01 15.27 -1.96
CA GLU A 210 -18.73 16.15 -1.00
C GLU A 210 -18.72 15.65 0.46
N ARG A 211 -18.87 14.32 0.66
CA ARG A 211 -18.84 13.69 1.99
C ARG A 211 -17.51 13.85 2.78
N TYR A 212 -16.45 14.34 2.13
CA TYR A 212 -15.16 14.66 2.74
C TYR A 212 -14.85 16.17 2.73
N TYR A 213 -15.74 17.00 2.18
CA TYR A 213 -15.55 18.45 2.20
C TYR A 213 -15.84 18.99 3.60
N LYS A 214 -14.87 19.74 4.14
CA LYS A 214 -15.05 20.62 5.30
C LYS A 214 -14.51 21.99 4.89
N GLU A 215 -15.27 23.05 5.12
CA GLU A 215 -14.87 24.42 4.77
C GLU A 215 -13.58 24.84 5.50
N SER A 216 -13.41 24.43 6.76
CA SER A 216 -12.20 24.62 7.56
C SER A 216 -10.95 23.92 6.99
N GLU A 217 -11.12 22.96 6.09
CA GLU A 217 -10.05 22.19 5.45
C GLU A 217 -9.90 22.52 3.95
N ASP A 218 -10.57 23.58 3.48
CA ASP A 218 -10.44 24.03 2.10
C ASP A 218 -9.31 25.07 1.95
N PRO A 219 -8.22 24.79 1.22
CA PRO A 219 -7.13 25.75 1.02
C PRO A 219 -7.55 27.07 0.34
N LYS A 220 -8.71 27.11 -0.33
CA LYS A 220 -9.33 28.33 -0.87
C LYS A 220 -9.91 29.25 0.21
N HIS A 221 -10.25 28.73 1.37
CA HIS A 221 -10.88 29.47 2.47
C HIS A 221 -9.97 29.57 3.71
N PHE A 222 -9.18 28.53 3.97
CA PHE A 222 -8.19 28.51 5.04
C PHE A 222 -7.08 29.55 4.85
N LYS A 223 -6.76 30.25 5.93
CA LYS A 223 -5.55 31.06 6.07
C LYS A 223 -4.93 30.81 7.43
N SER A 224 -3.66 30.42 7.45
CA SER A 224 -2.89 30.18 8.65
C SER A 224 -2.63 31.46 9.42
N GLU A 225 -2.90 31.45 10.72
CA GLU A 225 -2.60 32.55 11.64
C GLU A 225 -1.12 32.61 11.99
N LYS A 226 -0.45 31.45 12.15
CA LYS A 226 0.97 31.38 12.54
C LYS A 226 1.93 31.71 11.41
N THR A 227 1.56 31.39 10.18
CA THR A 227 2.43 31.55 8.99
C THR A 227 1.93 32.60 8.00
N GLY A 228 0.67 33.06 8.13
CA GLY A 228 0.03 34.00 7.21
C GLY A 228 -0.35 33.40 5.85
N ARG A 229 -0.20 32.09 5.67
CA ARG A 229 -0.29 31.37 4.38
C ARG A 229 -1.72 31.01 4.02
N GLY A 230 -1.98 30.93 2.71
CA GLY A 230 -3.34 30.92 2.18
C GLY A 230 -3.97 32.33 2.21
N GLN A 231 -5.12 32.54 1.59
CA GLN A 231 -5.91 31.57 0.83
C GLN A 231 -5.29 31.25 -0.53
N LEU A 232 -5.31 29.97 -0.93
CA LEU A 232 -4.82 29.53 -2.23
C LEU A 232 -5.85 29.83 -3.33
N ARG A 233 -5.36 30.31 -4.47
CA ARG A 233 -6.17 30.61 -5.67
C ARG A 233 -5.68 29.78 -6.85
N GLU A 234 -6.42 29.80 -7.96
CA GLU A 234 -5.92 29.25 -9.22
C GLU A 234 -4.56 29.86 -9.58
N GLY A 235 -3.61 29.04 -10.03
CA GLY A 235 -2.23 29.48 -10.28
C GLY A 235 -1.39 29.75 -9.01
N TRP A 236 -1.82 29.32 -7.82
CA TRP A 236 -1.05 29.54 -6.58
C TRP A 236 0.38 29.01 -6.66
N ARG A 237 0.60 27.88 -7.34
CA ARG A 237 1.94 27.29 -7.53
C ARG A 237 2.93 28.26 -8.15
N ASP A 238 2.51 29.19 -9.01
CA ASP A 238 3.43 30.12 -9.68
C ASP A 238 3.80 31.31 -8.79
N SER A 239 2.84 31.78 -8.00
CA SER A 239 2.95 32.98 -7.15
C SER A 239 3.52 32.71 -5.75
N HIS A 240 3.36 31.50 -5.21
CA HIS A 240 3.77 31.17 -3.85
C HIS A 240 5.21 30.64 -3.79
N GLN A 241 5.92 30.93 -2.70
CA GLN A 241 7.27 30.45 -2.41
C GLN A 241 7.55 30.43 -0.89
N PRO A 242 8.53 29.62 -0.44
CA PRO A 242 9.05 28.43 -1.11
C PRO A 242 7.95 27.37 -1.26
N ILE A 243 8.11 26.47 -2.22
CA ILE A 243 7.24 25.33 -2.52
C ILE A 243 8.09 24.06 -2.48
N MET A 244 7.52 22.96 -1.99
CA MET A 244 8.07 21.61 -2.11
C MET A 244 7.16 20.75 -2.97
N CYS A 245 7.72 19.67 -3.49
CA CYS A 245 6.95 18.59 -4.07
C CYS A 245 7.28 17.27 -3.37
N SER A 246 6.25 16.57 -2.91
CA SER A 246 6.31 15.13 -2.67
C SER A 246 6.07 14.43 -4.00
N TYR A 247 7.04 13.66 -4.43
CA TYR A 247 6.95 12.81 -5.60
C TYR A 247 6.63 11.39 -5.12
N LYS A 248 5.56 10.81 -5.64
CA LYS A 248 5.08 9.48 -5.25
C LYS A 248 4.99 8.58 -6.48
N LEU A 249 5.92 7.65 -6.60
CA LEU A 249 5.83 6.55 -7.56
C LEU A 249 4.91 5.50 -6.97
N VAL A 250 3.74 5.30 -7.58
CA VAL A 250 2.74 4.31 -7.18
C VAL A 250 2.72 3.21 -8.23
N THR A 251 2.95 1.96 -7.81
CA THR A 251 2.80 0.77 -8.65
C THR A 251 1.73 -0.11 -8.03
N VAL A 252 0.67 -0.43 -8.79
CA VAL A 252 -0.36 -1.38 -8.37
C VAL A 252 -0.25 -2.64 -9.21
N LYS A 253 -0.36 -3.81 -8.58
CA LYS A 253 -0.40 -5.10 -9.28
C LYS A 253 -1.64 -5.87 -8.88
N PHE A 254 -2.38 -6.37 -9.87
CA PHE A 254 -3.56 -7.22 -9.65
C PHE A 254 -3.68 -8.32 -10.70
N GLU A 255 -2.97 -9.42 -10.50
CA GLU A 255 -2.91 -10.57 -11.41
C GLU A 255 -4.20 -11.45 -11.42
N VAL A 256 -5.37 -10.85 -11.70
CA VAL A 256 -6.64 -11.57 -11.89
C VAL A 256 -7.15 -11.38 -13.32
N TRP A 257 -7.24 -12.50 -14.03
CA TRP A 257 -7.66 -12.53 -15.44
C TRP A 257 -9.03 -11.87 -15.65
N GLY A 258 -9.12 -11.01 -16.66
CA GLY A 258 -10.34 -10.26 -16.99
C GLY A 258 -10.65 -9.07 -16.08
N LEU A 259 -9.93 -8.88 -14.97
CA LEU A 259 -10.17 -7.78 -14.02
C LEU A 259 -8.96 -6.87 -13.77
N GLN A 260 -7.73 -7.31 -14.07
CA GLN A 260 -6.46 -6.60 -13.85
C GLN A 260 -6.56 -5.07 -14.03
N THR A 261 -6.63 -4.60 -15.28
CA THR A 261 -6.60 -3.17 -15.64
C THR A 261 -7.69 -2.36 -14.93
N ARG A 262 -8.90 -2.90 -14.79
CA ARG A 262 -10.04 -2.21 -14.18
C ARG A 262 -9.82 -1.98 -12.68
N VAL A 263 -9.21 -2.94 -11.99
CA VAL A 263 -8.94 -2.85 -10.55
C VAL A 263 -7.70 -1.99 -10.29
N GLU A 264 -6.64 -2.13 -11.09
CA GLU A 264 -5.45 -1.28 -11.00
C GLU A 264 -5.80 0.20 -11.19
N GLN A 265 -6.51 0.56 -12.26
CA GLN A 265 -6.99 1.93 -12.50
C GLN A 265 -7.88 2.44 -11.36
N PHE A 266 -8.77 1.61 -10.82
CA PHE A 266 -9.61 1.97 -9.68
C PHE A 266 -8.75 2.26 -8.43
N VAL A 267 -7.75 1.44 -8.13
CA VAL A 267 -6.87 1.62 -6.98
C VAL A 267 -5.99 2.85 -7.16
N HIS A 268 -5.47 3.13 -8.35
CA HIS A 268 -4.76 4.39 -8.63
C HIS A 268 -5.63 5.62 -8.36
N LYS A 269 -6.92 5.59 -8.77
CA LYS A 269 -7.86 6.66 -8.42
C LYS A 269 -8.06 6.77 -6.91
N VAL A 270 -8.28 5.67 -6.20
CA VAL A 270 -8.44 5.69 -4.72
C VAL A 270 -7.19 6.25 -4.03
N VAL A 271 -5.99 5.88 -4.49
CA VAL A 271 -4.73 6.44 -3.96
C VAL A 271 -4.64 7.95 -4.24
N ARG A 272 -4.99 8.41 -5.45
CA ARG A 272 -5.05 9.84 -5.78
C ARG A 272 -6.01 10.60 -4.87
N ASP A 273 -7.23 10.10 -4.70
CA ASP A 273 -8.29 10.74 -3.91
C ASP A 273 -7.88 10.84 -2.42
N ILE A 274 -7.30 9.77 -1.84
CA ILE A 274 -6.77 9.77 -0.48
C ILE A 274 -5.63 10.78 -0.33
N LEU A 275 -4.70 10.82 -1.29
CA LEU A 275 -3.59 11.78 -1.28
C LEU A 275 -4.09 13.22 -1.38
N LEU A 276 -5.08 13.53 -2.21
CA LEU A 276 -5.66 14.86 -2.31
C LEU A 276 -6.30 15.30 -0.98
N ILE A 277 -7.13 14.46 -0.37
CA ILE A 277 -7.82 14.76 0.90
C ILE A 277 -6.79 14.96 2.03
N GLY A 278 -5.89 13.99 2.24
CA GLY A 278 -4.90 14.05 3.31
C GLY A 278 -3.96 15.26 3.20
N HIS A 279 -3.72 15.76 1.98
CA HIS A 279 -2.89 16.94 1.78
C HIS A 279 -3.63 18.29 1.83
N ARG A 280 -4.94 18.32 1.55
CA ARG A 280 -5.79 19.49 1.89
C ARG A 280 -5.81 19.69 3.41
N GLN A 281 -6.01 18.59 4.14
CA GLN A 281 -5.90 18.55 5.59
C GLN A 281 -4.50 18.95 6.08
N ALA A 282 -3.43 18.46 5.45
CA ALA A 282 -2.06 18.86 5.77
C ALA A 282 -1.82 20.38 5.73
N PHE A 283 -2.38 21.05 4.71
CA PHE A 283 -2.28 22.50 4.56
C PHE A 283 -3.11 23.24 5.61
N ALA A 284 -4.33 22.78 5.90
CA ALA A 284 -5.24 23.41 6.85
C ALA A 284 -4.85 23.20 8.33
N TRP A 285 -4.19 22.09 8.66
CA TRP A 285 -3.78 21.77 10.04
C TRP A 285 -2.42 22.36 10.43
N VAL A 286 -1.77 23.16 9.56
CA VAL A 286 -0.45 23.78 9.83
C VAL A 286 -0.36 24.41 11.21
N ASP A 287 -1.36 25.22 11.59
CA ASP A 287 -1.31 25.97 12.85
C ASP A 287 -1.35 25.06 14.08
N GLU A 288 -1.83 23.82 13.96
CA GLU A 288 -1.92 22.86 15.07
C GLU A 288 -0.56 22.24 15.39
N TRP A 289 0.34 22.11 14.42
CA TRP A 289 1.64 21.44 14.58
C TRP A 289 2.87 22.34 14.36
N TYR A 290 2.70 23.58 13.86
CA TYR A 290 3.80 24.47 13.47
C TYR A 290 4.85 24.71 14.58
N ASP A 291 4.43 24.77 15.84
CA ASP A 291 5.32 25.00 17.00
C ASP A 291 5.70 23.72 17.75
N MET A 292 5.29 22.53 17.27
CA MET A 292 5.67 21.26 17.89
C MET A 292 7.16 20.99 17.69
N THR A 293 7.79 20.43 18.71
CA THR A 293 9.10 19.77 18.60
C THR A 293 8.96 18.35 18.05
N MET A 294 10.09 17.71 17.76
CA MET A 294 10.10 16.27 17.43
C MET A 294 9.59 15.39 18.58
N ASP A 295 9.74 15.81 19.84
CA ASP A 295 9.28 15.02 20.99
C ASP A 295 7.76 15.17 21.18
N ASP A 296 7.24 16.40 21.08
CA ASP A 296 5.79 16.68 21.16
C ASP A 296 5.00 15.86 20.14
N VAL A 297 5.47 15.81 18.88
CA VAL A 297 4.78 15.06 17.83
C VAL A 297 4.90 13.56 17.97
N ARG A 298 5.95 13.04 18.62
CA ARG A 298 6.08 11.61 18.94
C ARG A 298 5.18 11.20 20.09
N GLU A 299 5.00 12.06 21.08
CA GLU A 299 3.97 11.85 22.12
C GLU A 299 2.57 11.91 21.50
N TYR A 300 2.28 12.90 20.65
CA TYR A 300 1.03 12.99 19.91
C TYR A 300 0.76 11.75 19.05
N GLU A 301 1.75 11.31 18.26
CA GLU A 301 1.68 10.10 17.42
C GLU A 301 1.32 8.88 18.25
N LYS A 302 2.02 8.66 19.38
CA LYS A 302 1.77 7.53 20.28
C LYS A 302 0.35 7.57 20.85
N ASN A 303 -0.05 8.71 21.42
CA ASN A 303 -1.37 8.87 22.05
C ASN A 303 -2.50 8.72 21.02
N MET A 304 -2.31 9.24 19.81
CA MET A 304 -3.28 9.14 18.73
C MET A 304 -3.38 7.72 18.14
N HIS A 305 -2.27 7.00 18.05
CA HIS A 305 -2.28 5.58 17.66
C HIS A 305 -3.05 4.72 18.67
N GLU A 306 -2.84 4.93 19.98
CA GLU A 306 -3.58 4.22 21.03
C GLU A 306 -5.09 4.50 20.95
N GLN A 307 -5.49 5.78 20.87
CA GLN A 307 -6.89 6.17 20.72
C GLN A 307 -7.54 5.61 19.44
N THR A 308 -6.79 5.58 18.33
CA THR A 308 -7.28 5.03 17.05
C THR A 308 -7.44 3.51 17.14
N ASN A 309 -6.48 2.80 17.73
CA ASN A 309 -6.56 1.37 17.95
C ASN A 309 -7.75 1.00 18.85
N ILE A 310 -7.99 1.74 19.94
CA ILE A 310 -9.17 1.56 20.79
C ILE A 310 -10.46 1.77 19.99
N LYS A 311 -10.53 2.84 19.18
CA LYS A 311 -11.69 3.16 18.34
C LYS A 311 -12.01 2.05 17.33
N VAL A 312 -10.99 1.51 16.65
CA VAL A 312 -11.14 0.44 15.65
C VAL A 312 -11.45 -0.91 16.30
N CYS A 313 -10.74 -1.28 17.37
CA CYS A 313 -10.75 -2.60 17.97
C CYS A 313 -11.82 -2.83 19.05
N ASN A 314 -12.56 -1.79 19.48
CA ASN A 314 -13.68 -1.90 20.43
C ASN A 314 -14.92 -2.62 19.85
N GLN A 315 -14.76 -3.90 19.52
CA GLN A 315 -15.84 -4.79 19.07
C GLN A 315 -16.50 -5.56 20.22
N HIS A 316 -15.87 -5.61 21.41
CA HIS A 316 -16.31 -6.45 22.55
C HIS A 316 -16.51 -5.68 23.87
N SER A 317 -17.60 -4.91 23.99
CA SER A 317 -18.10 -4.40 25.30
C SER A 317 -19.62 -4.21 25.34
N SER A 318 -20.38 -4.85 24.44
CA SER A 318 -21.82 -4.58 24.27
C SER A 318 -22.66 -5.82 23.99
N THR A 319 -22.24 -6.98 24.48
CA THR A 319 -22.99 -8.27 24.39
C THR A 319 -22.75 -9.22 25.57
N VAL A 320 -22.11 -8.76 26.65
CA VAL A 320 -21.89 -9.55 27.89
C VAL A 320 -22.56 -8.83 29.07
N ASP A 321 -22.36 -7.52 29.19
CA ASP A 321 -22.93 -6.69 30.27
C ASP A 321 -24.48 -6.62 30.22
N ASP A 322 -25.08 -6.73 29.03
CA ASP A 322 -26.54 -6.82 28.84
C ASP A 322 -27.13 -8.16 29.33
N ILE A 323 -26.30 -9.19 29.57
CA ILE A 323 -26.73 -10.48 30.10
C ILE A 323 -26.62 -10.51 31.63
N GLU A 324 -25.55 -9.95 32.21
CA GLU A 324 -25.42 -9.85 33.68
C GLU A 324 -26.40 -8.85 34.31
N SER A 325 -26.68 -7.72 33.65
CA SER A 325 -27.65 -6.73 34.16
C SER A 325 -29.09 -7.26 34.24
N HIS A 326 -29.50 -8.14 33.32
CA HIS A 326 -30.78 -8.84 33.38
C HIS A 326 -30.82 -10.02 34.38
N ALA A 327 -29.67 -10.63 34.68
CA ALA A 327 -29.59 -11.69 35.69
C ALA A 327 -29.70 -11.15 37.13
N GLN A 328 -29.17 -9.95 37.40
CA GLN A 328 -29.15 -9.35 38.75
C GLN A 328 -30.45 -8.61 39.14
N THR A 329 -31.41 -8.45 38.22
CA THR A 329 -32.72 -7.82 38.51
C THR A 329 -33.87 -8.81 38.77
N SER A 330 -33.58 -10.11 38.85
CA SER A 330 -34.60 -11.18 38.90
C SER A 330 -34.50 -12.12 40.12
N THR A 331 -34.00 -11.64 41.26
CA THR A 331 -33.97 -12.37 42.56
C THR A 331 -34.38 -11.48 43.72
#